data_AF-A0A1F9BRQ6-F1
#
_entry.id   AF-A0A1F9BRQ6-F1
#
_cell.length_a   1.000
_cell.length_b   1.000
_cell.length_c   1.000
_cell.angle_alpha   90.00
_cell.angle_beta   90.00
_cell.angle_gamma   90.00
#
_symmetry.space_group_name_H-M   'P 1'
#
loop_
_entity.id
_entity.type
_entity.pdbx_description
1 polymer ?
#
loop_
_entity_poly.entity_id
_entity_poly.type
_entity_poly.pdbx_seq_one_letter_code
_entity_poly.pdbx_strand_id
1 'polypeptide(L)'
;MRYDIERSGFSSDNKVVVYLFYVIENGSIYIFAKQTDKDVDPKVAGEPTYVLKTPIKVGTSWKNRVNEGIIESVNETVTVPAGTFNGCIRVKLTFKKNITINWIAPGIGYVKKLFQYKDGGEAMEQLVSYKK
;
A
#
# COMPACT_ATOMS: atom_id res chain seq x y z
N MET A 1 -15.53 -4.14 12.50
CA MET A 1 -14.13 -3.96 12.06
C MET A 1 -13.79 -5.12 11.14
N ARG A 2 -13.42 -4.86 9.89
CA ARG A 2 -13.02 -5.91 8.94
C ARG A 2 -11.50 -5.91 8.85
N TYR A 3 -10.89 -7.05 9.13
CA TYR A 3 -9.46 -7.28 8.94
C TYR A 3 -9.30 -8.04 7.62
N ASP A 4 -8.64 -7.43 6.66
CA ASP A 4 -8.20 -8.14 5.45
C ASP A 4 -6.68 -8.35 5.58
N ILE A 5 -6.26 -9.60 5.40
CA ILE A 5 -4.85 -9.99 5.43
C ILE A 5 -4.36 -9.98 3.99
N GLU A 6 -3.53 -9.00 3.63
CA GLU A 6 -2.85 -8.99 2.35
C GLU A 6 -1.41 -9.49 2.52
N ARG A 7 -1.04 -10.49 1.72
CA ARG A 7 0.34 -10.97 1.65
C ARG A 7 1.06 -10.18 0.57
N SER A 8 1.81 -9.15 0.95
CA SER A 8 2.72 -8.45 0.04
C SER A 8 4.16 -8.66 0.50
N GLY A 9 4.93 -9.46 -0.25
CA GLY A 9 6.36 -9.66 0.01
C GLY A 9 7.20 -8.98 -1.07
N PHE A 10 8.20 -8.20 -0.66
CA PHE A 10 9.29 -7.76 -1.53
C PHE A 10 10.65 -7.95 -0.85
N SER A 11 11.64 -8.36 -1.63
CA SER A 11 13.05 -7.99 -1.39
C SER A 11 13.84 -8.21 -2.66
N SER A 12 14.56 -7.17 -3.09
CA SER A 12 15.48 -7.24 -4.22
C SER A 12 16.86 -7.78 -3.86
N ASP A 13 17.22 -8.04 -2.59
CA ASP A 13 18.57 -8.56 -2.26
C ASP A 13 18.76 -9.27 -0.90
N ASN A 14 17.70 -9.62 -0.16
CA ASN A 14 17.79 -10.53 0.98
C ASN A 14 16.37 -10.90 1.43
N LYS A 15 15.97 -12.16 1.23
CA LYS A 15 14.60 -12.68 1.43
C LYS A 15 14.10 -12.45 2.86
N VAL A 16 13.49 -11.31 3.13
CA VAL A 16 12.67 -11.09 4.33
C VAL A 16 11.23 -11.05 3.85
N VAL A 17 10.46 -12.07 4.20
CA VAL A 17 9.02 -12.07 3.98
C VAL A 17 8.40 -11.22 5.06
N VAL A 18 7.62 -10.22 4.67
CA VAL A 18 6.86 -9.38 5.59
C VAL A 18 5.37 -9.62 5.34
N TYR A 19 4.65 -9.98 6.39
CA TYR A 19 3.20 -10.02 6.43
C TYR A 19 2.70 -8.69 6.98
N LEU A 20 1.76 -8.06 6.27
CA LEU A 20 1.13 -6.81 6.67
C LEU A 20 -0.33 -7.09 7.03
N PHE A 21 -0.76 -6.55 8.15
CA PHE A 21 -2.12 -6.71 8.65
C PHE A 21 -2.82 -5.36 8.57
N TYR A 22 -3.92 -5.32 7.83
CA TYR A 22 -4.65 -4.09 7.54
C TYR A 22 -5.96 -4.00 8.34
N VAL A 23 -6.31 -2.79 8.75
CA VAL A 23 -7.65 -2.45 9.23
C VAL A 23 -8.34 -1.58 8.19
N ILE A 24 -9.60 -1.92 7.91
CA ILE A 24 -10.52 -1.07 7.18
C ILE A 24 -11.51 -0.48 8.18
N GLU A 25 -11.45 0.83 8.35
CA GLU A 25 -12.30 1.58 9.29
C GLU A 25 -12.77 2.88 8.64
N ASN A 26 -14.09 3.08 8.59
CA ASN A 26 -14.71 4.28 7.99
C ASN A 26 -14.19 4.59 6.57
N GLY A 27 -13.92 3.54 5.78
CA GLY A 27 -13.36 3.62 4.42
C GLY A 27 -11.87 3.96 4.34
N SER A 28 -11.21 4.26 5.46
CA SER A 28 -9.76 4.38 5.52
C SER A 28 -9.11 3.01 5.69
N ILE A 29 -7.89 2.87 5.16
CA ILE A 29 -7.10 1.64 5.22
C ILE A 29 -5.74 1.99 5.84
N TYR A 30 -5.36 1.26 6.88
CA TYR A 30 -4.05 1.39 7.51
C TYR A 30 -3.49 0.05 7.96
N ILE A 31 -2.16 -0.03 8.01
CA ILE A 31 -1.46 -1.19 8.57
C ILE A 31 -1.44 -1.04 10.08
N PHE A 32 -1.96 -2.04 10.79
CA PHE A 32 -2.01 -2.07 12.25
C PHE A 32 -0.98 -3.02 12.86
N ALA A 33 -0.50 -4.02 12.11
CA ALA A 33 0.54 -4.92 12.55
C ALA A 33 1.38 -5.42 11.38
N LYS A 34 2.59 -5.90 11.70
CA LYS A 34 3.49 -6.56 10.76
C LYS A 34 4.11 -7.79 11.40
N GLN A 35 4.45 -8.78 10.59
CA GLN A 35 5.16 -9.97 11.02
C GLN A 35 6.23 -10.30 9.99
N THR A 36 7.41 -10.70 10.43
CA THR A 36 8.44 -11.31 9.57
C THR A 36 8.49 -12.82 9.78
N ASP A 37 9.18 -13.53 8.92
CA ASP A 37 9.50 -14.96 9.09
C ASP A 37 10.21 -15.29 10.43
N LYS A 38 10.85 -14.30 11.06
CA LYS A 38 11.54 -14.43 12.34
C LYS A 38 10.65 -14.14 13.55
N ASP A 39 9.45 -13.62 13.34
CA ASP A 39 8.55 -13.24 14.43
C ASP A 39 7.56 -14.37 14.73
N VAL A 40 7.48 -14.78 16.01
CA VAL A 40 6.50 -15.78 16.48
C VAL A 40 5.07 -15.26 16.30
N ASP A 41 4.84 -14.00 16.66
CA ASP A 41 3.54 -13.33 16.59
C ASP A 41 3.61 -12.00 15.82
N PRO A 42 2.50 -11.52 15.23
CA PRO A 42 2.42 -10.18 14.66
C PRO A 42 2.70 -9.09 15.68
N LYS A 43 3.53 -8.12 15.29
CA LYS A 43 3.87 -6.95 16.10
C LYS A 43 2.97 -5.78 15.71
N VAL A 44 2.15 -5.32 16.67
CA VAL A 44 1.30 -4.15 16.50
C VAL A 44 2.16 -2.91 16.21
N ALA A 45 1.79 -2.17 15.18
CA ALA A 45 2.38 -0.88 14.85
C ALA A 45 1.87 0.15 15.87
N GLY A 46 2.78 0.89 16.50
CA GLY A 46 2.41 1.91 17.50
C GLY A 46 1.51 3.00 16.92
N GLU A 47 2.00 3.74 15.93
CA GLU A 47 1.15 4.64 15.15
C GLU A 47 0.67 3.96 13.85
N PRO A 48 -0.59 4.15 13.43
CA PRO A 48 -1.12 3.60 12.19
C PRO A 48 -0.33 4.07 10.96
N THR A 49 0.03 3.13 10.09
CA THR A 49 0.56 3.48 8.77
C THR A 49 -0.59 3.54 7.77
N TYR A 50 -1.11 4.74 7.52
CA TYR A 50 -2.20 4.91 6.57
C TYR A 50 -1.70 4.68 5.14
N VAL A 51 -2.44 3.86 4.39
CA VAL A 51 -2.18 3.61 2.97
C VAL A 51 -3.24 4.25 2.08
N LEU A 52 -4.43 4.49 2.63
CA LEU A 52 -5.52 5.24 2.02
C LEU A 52 -6.36 5.88 3.13
N LYS A 53 -6.76 7.13 2.98
CA LYS A 53 -7.53 7.85 4.00
C LYS A 53 -8.77 8.50 3.40
N THR A 54 -9.89 8.43 4.11
CA THR A 54 -11.12 9.12 3.75
C THR A 54 -11.06 10.61 4.11
N PRO A 55 -11.73 11.49 3.34
CA PRO A 55 -12.55 11.19 2.15
C PRO A 55 -11.71 10.82 0.92
N ILE A 56 -12.20 9.87 0.10
CA ILE A 56 -11.53 9.45 -1.13
C ILE A 56 -11.75 10.49 -2.23
N LYS A 57 -10.96 11.57 -2.18
CA LYS A 57 -10.96 12.66 -3.17
C LYS A 57 -9.53 13.13 -3.39
N VAL A 58 -9.26 13.66 -4.58
CA VAL A 58 -7.97 14.27 -4.91
C VAL A 58 -7.63 15.37 -3.90
N GLY A 59 -6.38 15.39 -3.43
CA GLY A 59 -5.89 16.34 -2.45
C GLY A 59 -6.14 15.97 -0.99
N THR A 60 -6.92 14.91 -0.69
CA THR A 60 -6.94 14.37 0.68
C THR A 60 -5.55 13.91 1.06
N SER A 61 -5.03 14.47 2.15
CA SER A 61 -3.68 14.21 2.63
C SER A 61 -3.62 13.97 4.13
N TRP A 62 -2.53 13.36 4.58
CA TRP A 62 -2.24 13.13 5.99
C TRP A 62 -0.75 13.16 6.26
N LYS A 63 -0.40 13.41 7.52
CA LYS A 63 0.96 13.38 8.03
C LYS A 63 0.93 12.90 9.48
N ASN A 64 1.71 11.87 9.79
CA ASN A 64 1.96 11.42 11.15
C ASN A 64 3.46 11.11 11.33
N ARG A 65 3.86 10.46 12.44
CA ARG A 65 5.29 10.17 12.67
C ARG A 65 5.83 9.08 11.74
N VAL A 66 4.96 8.30 11.12
CA VAL A 66 5.33 7.16 10.28
C VAL A 66 5.40 7.55 8.80
N ASN A 67 4.37 8.20 8.28
CA ASN A 67 4.29 8.59 6.88
C ASN A 67 3.48 9.86 6.61
N GLU A 68 3.74 10.41 5.45
CA GLU A 68 2.89 11.40 4.79
C GLU A 68 2.22 10.74 3.60
N GLY A 69 0.98 11.13 3.29
CA GLY A 69 0.27 10.62 2.13
C GLY A 69 -0.64 11.65 1.48
N ILE A 70 -0.87 11.49 0.18
CA ILE A 70 -1.80 12.31 -0.60
C ILE A 70 -2.46 11.46 -1.69
N ILE A 71 -3.78 11.62 -1.85
CA ILE A 71 -4.52 11.09 -2.99
C ILE A 71 -4.29 12.01 -4.19
N GLU A 72 -3.60 11.51 -5.21
CA GLU A 72 -3.27 12.28 -6.42
C GLU A 72 -4.29 12.05 -7.54
N SER A 73 -4.96 10.89 -7.55
CA SER A 73 -6.07 10.60 -8.48
C SER A 73 -7.04 9.59 -7.88
N VAL A 74 -8.29 9.61 -8.32
CA VAL A 74 -9.37 8.66 -7.93
C VAL A 74 -10.02 7.97 -9.13
N ASN A 75 -9.54 8.20 -10.35
CA ASN A 75 -10.13 7.67 -11.56
C ASN A 75 -9.08 7.35 -12.63
N GLU A 76 -8.00 6.67 -12.26
CA GLU A 76 -7.02 6.19 -13.24
C GLU A 76 -7.45 4.84 -13.82
N THR A 77 -7.18 4.65 -15.11
CA THR A 77 -7.19 3.34 -15.75
C THR A 77 -5.78 2.78 -15.72
N VAL A 78 -5.61 1.59 -15.13
CA VAL A 78 -4.30 0.95 -14.93
C VAL A 78 -4.30 -0.43 -15.59
N THR A 79 -3.36 -0.66 -16.49
CA THR A 79 -3.12 -1.96 -17.13
C THR A 79 -1.89 -2.63 -16.53
N VAL A 80 -2.06 -3.87 -16.09
CA VAL A 80 -1.01 -4.76 -15.53
C VAL A 80 -1.21 -6.18 -16.09
N PRO A 81 -0.30 -7.15 -15.85
CA PRO A 81 -0.48 -8.49 -16.41
C PRO A 81 -1.79 -9.19 -16.01
N ALA A 82 -2.35 -8.89 -14.83
CA ALA A 82 -3.66 -9.39 -14.41
C ALA A 82 -4.87 -8.79 -15.16
N GLY A 83 -4.66 -7.79 -16.02
CA GLY A 83 -5.69 -7.13 -16.81
C GLY A 83 -5.72 -5.61 -16.63
N THR A 84 -6.83 -5.01 -17.08
CA THR A 84 -7.07 -3.57 -17.02
C THR A 84 -8.11 -3.25 -15.95
N PHE A 85 -7.79 -2.30 -15.08
CA PHE A 85 -8.63 -1.87 -13.97
C PHE A 85 -8.99 -0.39 -14.14
N ASN A 86 -10.28 -0.07 -14.04
CA ASN A 86 -10.80 1.29 -14.13
C ASN A 86 -11.14 1.83 -12.74
N GLY A 87 -11.12 3.15 -12.58
CA GLY A 87 -11.44 3.79 -11.30
C GLY A 87 -10.37 3.58 -10.23
N CYS A 88 -9.12 3.36 -10.61
CA CYS A 88 -8.01 3.17 -9.68
C CYS A 88 -7.69 4.48 -8.95
N ILE A 89 -7.39 4.35 -7.66
CA ILE A 89 -6.94 5.44 -6.81
C ILE A 89 -5.41 5.45 -6.83
N ARG A 90 -4.81 6.58 -7.20
CA ARG A 90 -3.36 6.81 -7.11
C ARG A 90 -3.04 7.57 -5.83
N VAL A 91 -2.24 6.95 -4.97
CA VAL A 91 -1.83 7.51 -3.67
C VAL A 91 -0.32 7.58 -3.63
N LYS A 92 0.22 8.76 -3.33
CA LYS A 92 1.64 8.93 -3.03
C LYS A 92 1.84 8.91 -1.52
N LEU A 93 2.75 8.06 -1.06
CA LEU A 93 3.18 7.94 0.32
C LEU A 93 4.65 8.32 0.43
N THR A 94 5.02 9.10 1.44
CA THR A 94 6.41 9.45 1.74
C THR A 94 6.79 8.89 3.11
N PHE A 95 7.85 8.09 3.13
CA PHE A 95 8.43 7.46 4.31
C PHE A 95 9.85 7.98 4.52
N LYS A 96 10.02 9.00 5.37
CA LYS A 96 11.28 9.75 5.53
C LYS A 96 11.80 10.30 4.20
N LYS A 97 12.64 9.55 3.49
CA LYS A 97 13.24 9.91 2.19
C LYS A 97 12.84 8.96 1.05
N ASN A 98 12.07 7.92 1.33
CA ASN A 98 11.57 7.00 0.32
C ASN A 98 10.14 7.38 -0.05
N ILE A 99 9.77 7.19 -1.31
CA ILE A 99 8.43 7.43 -1.82
C ILE A 99 7.86 6.10 -2.30
N THR A 100 6.57 5.88 -2.03
CA THR A 100 5.80 4.79 -2.63
C THR A 100 4.57 5.37 -3.30
N ILE A 101 4.41 5.10 -4.58
CA ILE A 101 3.20 5.46 -5.34
C ILE A 101 2.41 4.17 -5.53
N ASN A 102 1.19 4.15 -4.99
CA ASN A 102 0.30 3.01 -5.02
C ASN A 102 -0.88 3.27 -5.95
N TRP A 103 -1.27 2.26 -6.72
CA TRP A 103 -2.54 2.21 -7.45
C TRP A 103 -3.43 1.14 -6.84
N ILE A 104 -4.59 1.56 -6.34
CA ILE A 104 -5.56 0.71 -5.65
C ILE A 104 -6.84 0.67 -6.48
N ALA A 105 -7.25 -0.52 -6.94
CA ALA A 105 -8.48 -0.72 -7.67
C ALA A 105 -9.63 -1.14 -6.72
N PRO A 106 -10.84 -0.55 -6.85
CA PRO A 106 -12.01 -0.94 -6.06
C PRO A 106 -12.31 -2.43 -6.17
N GLY A 107 -12.52 -3.10 -5.03
CA GLY A 107 -12.83 -4.53 -4.97
C GLY A 107 -11.67 -5.47 -5.27
N ILE A 108 -10.48 -4.96 -5.62
CA ILE A 108 -9.28 -5.74 -5.94
C ILE A 108 -8.14 -5.48 -4.95
N GLY A 109 -7.95 -4.22 -4.53
CA GLY A 109 -6.79 -3.82 -3.73
C GLY A 109 -5.66 -3.26 -4.59
N TYR A 110 -4.40 -3.46 -4.18
CA TYR A 110 -3.26 -2.96 -4.95
C TYR A 110 -3.13 -3.67 -6.30
N VAL A 111 -3.09 -2.89 -7.37
CA VAL A 111 -2.83 -3.40 -8.73
C VAL A 111 -1.43 -3.05 -9.22
N LYS A 112 -0.82 -1.99 -8.66
CA LYS A 112 0.54 -1.55 -8.98
C LYS A 112 1.14 -0.77 -7.80
N LYS A 113 2.45 -0.91 -7.58
CA LYS A 113 3.24 -0.07 -6.66
C LYS A 113 4.54 0.36 -7.34
N LEU A 114 4.96 1.59 -7.13
CA LEU A 114 6.26 2.12 -7.55
C LEU A 114 6.97 2.63 -6.30
N PHE A 115 8.15 2.09 -6.03
CA PHE A 115 9.03 2.48 -4.94
C PHE A 115 10.15 3.34 -5.50
N GLN A 116 10.37 4.50 -4.91
CA GLN A 116 11.49 5.38 -5.22
C GLN A 116 12.31 5.55 -3.94
N TYR A 117 13.55 5.08 -3.98
CA TYR A 117 14.45 5.05 -2.85
C TYR A 117 15.30 6.33 -2.79
N LYS A 118 15.73 6.69 -1.59
CA LYS A 118 16.53 7.90 -1.33
C LYS A 118 17.84 7.99 -2.14
N ASP A 119 18.37 6.86 -2.59
CA ASP A 119 19.61 6.73 -3.35
C ASP A 119 19.39 6.81 -4.87
N GLY A 120 18.15 7.06 -5.29
CA GLY A 120 17.75 7.14 -6.70
C GLY A 120 17.34 5.80 -7.29
N GLY A 121 17.42 4.69 -6.54
CA GLY A 121 16.91 3.41 -6.99
C GLY A 121 15.39 3.43 -7.14
N GLU A 122 14.87 2.68 -8.11
CA GLU A 122 13.43 2.47 -8.28
C GLU A 122 13.11 0.98 -8.39
N ALA A 123 11.95 0.59 -7.86
CA ALA A 123 11.41 -0.76 -8.01
C ALA A 123 9.90 -0.68 -8.27
N MET A 124 9.35 -1.65 -9.00
CA MET A 124 7.94 -1.68 -9.34
C MET A 124 7.34 -3.06 -9.11
N GLU A 125 6.14 -3.08 -8.54
CA GLU A 125 5.30 -4.27 -8.40
C GLU A 125 4.05 -4.09 -9.23
N GLN A 126 3.59 -5.17 -9.86
CA GLN A 126 2.36 -5.23 -10.63
C GLN A 126 1.59 -6.49 -10.27
N LEU A 127 0.27 -6.39 -10.19
CA LEU A 127 -0.59 -7.55 -10.00
C LEU A 127 -0.50 -8.44 -11.24
N VAL A 128 -0.01 -9.67 -11.04
CA VAL A 128 0.17 -10.65 -12.12
C VAL A 128 -1.06 -11.52 -12.31
N SER A 129 -1.70 -11.91 -11.20
CA SER A 129 -2.96 -12.68 -11.22
C SER A 129 -3.69 -12.52 -9.89
N TYR A 130 -4.99 -12.78 -9.90
CA TYR A 130 -5.84 -12.89 -8.72
C TYR A 130 -6.97 -13.88 -9.01
N LYS A 131 -7.52 -14.50 -7.97
CA LYS A 131 -8.74 -15.29 -8.08
C LYS A 131 -9.91 -14.43 -7.61
N LYS A 132 -10.99 -14.40 -8.39
CA LYS A 132 -12.26 -13.81 -7.99
C LYS A 132 -13.01 -14.76 -7.05
#